data_AF-A0A1A1VYM8-F1
#
_entry.id   AF-A0A1A1VYM8-F1
#
_cell.length_a   1.000
_cell.length_b   1.000
_cell.length_c   1.000
_cell.angle_alpha   90.00
_cell.angle_beta   90.00
_cell.angle_gamma   90.00
#
_symmetry.space_group_name_H-M   'P 1'
#
loop_
_entity.id
_entity.type
_entity.pdbx_description
1 polymer ?
#
loop_
_entity_poly.entity_id
_entity_poly.type
_entity_poly.pdbx_seq_one_letter_code
_entity_poly.pdbx_strand_id
1 'polypeptide(L)'
;MTEQHQASAEELEQFGDEALAAEQPEEAIRHYDSAHDSLSEALDLAVDADADFEVVSMIADDLMRLTEKAFDARSRLQPPPESHQPSPKSHLEQAAILRTTVDESMESGDLAHASHMSFQLGETLEDLNDREGAESAYRQAVMLAREVDAGDPELMLAAFSYLIHFLSPSEESVALAQEMAANLMDRREMYHPMRASEAAYHCAIAELRFAEVNPDRVDHAIDAITRPAISMLDDICFHDKSQALQRLGAEILRRVGRDADADQWQADADKYEDWEMFMEQEIPGHIHLWDIRFDQSDRSSDDE
;
A
#
# COMPACT_ATOMS: atom_id res chain seq x y z
N MET A 1 12.15 -30.70 31.72
CA MET A 1 11.45 -29.47 31.29
C MET A 1 11.62 -29.43 29.80
N THR A 2 10.56 -29.79 29.08
CA THR A 2 10.54 -29.82 27.62
C THR A 2 10.56 -28.37 27.15
N GLU A 3 11.69 -27.92 26.63
CA GLU A 3 11.77 -26.69 25.85
C GLU A 3 10.77 -26.84 24.70
N GLN A 4 9.66 -26.11 24.76
CA GLN A 4 8.82 -25.91 23.59
C GLN A 4 9.68 -25.11 22.61
N HIS A 5 10.25 -25.79 21.63
CA HIS A 5 10.73 -25.13 20.43
C HIS A 5 9.54 -24.38 19.83
N GLN A 6 9.55 -23.07 19.97
CA GLN A 6 8.60 -22.20 19.30
C GLN A 6 9.00 -22.23 17.84
N ALA A 7 8.10 -22.73 16.99
CA ALA A 7 8.37 -22.86 15.55
C ALA A 7 8.72 -21.47 14.99
N SER A 8 9.73 -21.42 14.12
CA SER A 8 10.11 -20.20 13.41
C SER A 8 9.01 -19.74 12.46
N ALA A 9 9.04 -18.47 12.04
CA ALA A 9 8.07 -17.94 11.08
C ALA A 9 8.06 -18.73 9.76
N GLU A 10 9.23 -19.16 9.27
CA GLU A 10 9.35 -20.01 8.08
C GLU A 10 8.72 -21.40 8.28
N GLU A 11 8.93 -22.03 9.44
CA GLU A 11 8.31 -23.31 9.76
C GLU A 11 6.79 -23.18 9.90
N LEU A 12 6.31 -22.10 10.49
CA LEU A 12 4.88 -21.80 10.59
C LEU A 12 4.27 -21.53 9.21
N GLU A 13 4.97 -20.80 8.33
CA GLU A 13 4.55 -20.63 6.95
C GLU A 13 4.46 -21.97 6.22
N GLN A 14 5.46 -22.85 6.39
CA GLN A 14 5.46 -24.18 5.79
C GLN A 14 4.30 -25.05 6.33
N PHE A 15 4.02 -25.00 7.64
CA PHE A 15 2.85 -25.68 8.19
C PHE A 15 1.54 -25.12 7.65
N GLY A 16 1.49 -23.80 7.40
CA GLY A 16 0.38 -23.16 6.71
C GLY A 16 0.19 -23.72 5.30
N ASP A 17 1.26 -23.81 4.52
CA ASP A 17 1.25 -24.35 3.16
C ASP A 17 0.84 -25.83 3.13
N GLU A 18 1.34 -26.64 4.07
CA GLU A 18 0.98 -28.06 4.22
C GLU A 18 -0.49 -28.25 4.61
N ALA A 19 -0.99 -27.44 5.56
CA ALA A 19 -2.40 -27.44 5.95
C ALA A 19 -3.31 -26.99 4.79
N LEU A 20 -2.86 -26.01 4.00
CA LEU A 20 -3.59 -25.53 2.83
C LEU A 20 -3.64 -26.61 1.73
N ALA A 21 -2.55 -27.35 1.53
CA ALA A 21 -2.49 -28.51 0.63
C ALA A 21 -3.34 -29.70 1.12
N ALA A 22 -3.54 -29.82 2.43
CA ALA A 22 -4.40 -30.82 3.06
C ALA A 22 -5.89 -30.44 3.10
N GLU A 23 -6.28 -29.32 2.45
CA GLU A 23 -7.65 -28.77 2.48
C GLU A 23 -8.13 -28.42 3.90
N GLN A 24 -7.22 -27.97 4.76
CA GLN A 24 -7.50 -27.52 6.12
C GLN A 24 -7.27 -26.00 6.27
N PRO A 25 -8.08 -25.16 5.60
CA PRO A 25 -7.82 -23.72 5.53
C PRO A 25 -7.92 -23.00 6.89
N GLU A 26 -8.74 -23.48 7.82
CA GLU A 26 -8.78 -23.02 9.23
C GLU A 26 -7.45 -23.23 9.97
N GLU A 27 -6.78 -24.34 9.71
CA GLU A 27 -5.47 -24.66 10.30
C GLU A 27 -4.37 -23.84 9.61
N ALA A 28 -4.45 -23.70 8.28
CA ALA A 28 -3.54 -22.88 7.49
C ALA A 28 -3.53 -21.41 7.95
N ILE A 29 -4.71 -20.83 8.17
CA ILE A 29 -4.84 -19.44 8.66
C ILE A 29 -4.23 -19.30 10.04
N ARG A 30 -4.46 -20.26 10.96
CA ARG A 30 -3.83 -20.21 12.29
C ARG A 30 -2.31 -20.23 12.20
N HIS A 31 -1.75 -21.00 11.28
CA HIS A 31 -0.31 -21.04 11.06
C HIS A 31 0.24 -19.75 10.44
N TYR A 32 -0.42 -19.20 9.41
CA TYR A 32 -0.03 -17.93 8.80
C TYR A 32 -0.17 -16.74 9.76
N ASP A 33 -1.24 -16.68 10.56
CA ASP A 33 -1.45 -15.63 11.57
C ASP A 33 -0.38 -15.75 12.67
N SER A 34 -0.02 -16.97 13.10
CA SER A 34 1.06 -17.17 14.09
C SER A 34 2.44 -16.80 13.53
N ALA A 35 2.69 -17.05 12.24
CA ALA A 35 3.91 -16.63 11.55
C ALA A 35 3.98 -15.10 11.44
N HIS A 36 2.85 -14.47 11.11
CA HIS A 36 2.69 -13.03 11.00
C HIS A 36 2.92 -12.32 12.35
N ASP A 37 2.35 -12.84 13.44
CA ASP A 37 2.59 -12.33 14.79
C ASP A 37 4.08 -12.41 15.17
N SER A 38 4.73 -13.53 14.84
CA SER A 38 6.15 -13.73 15.12
C SER A 38 7.06 -12.78 14.33
N LEU A 39 6.72 -12.50 13.06
CA LEU A 39 7.46 -11.54 12.24
C LEU A 39 7.15 -10.09 12.62
N SER A 40 5.95 -9.79 13.10
CA SER A 40 5.60 -8.46 13.62
C SER A 40 6.42 -8.13 14.87
N GLU A 41 6.55 -9.08 15.79
CA GLU A 41 7.44 -8.95 16.96
C GLU A 41 8.92 -8.82 16.53
N ALA A 42 9.35 -9.57 15.52
CA ALA A 42 10.71 -9.45 14.98
C ALA A 42 10.97 -8.08 14.31
N LEU A 43 9.97 -7.53 13.63
CA LEU A 43 10.03 -6.20 13.02
C LEU A 43 10.15 -5.11 14.09
N ASP A 44 9.32 -5.18 15.13
CA ASP A 44 9.37 -4.24 16.26
C ASP A 44 10.75 -4.27 16.94
N LEU A 45 11.28 -5.47 17.18
CA LEU A 45 12.63 -5.64 17.75
C LEU A 45 13.74 -5.15 16.82
N ALA A 46 13.61 -5.34 15.50
CA ALA A 46 14.56 -4.86 14.51
C ALA A 46 14.57 -3.33 14.45
N VAL A 47 13.39 -2.70 14.51
CA VAL A 47 13.26 -1.23 14.55
C VAL A 47 13.80 -0.67 15.87
N ASP A 48 13.46 -1.27 17.02
CA ASP A 48 13.96 -0.84 18.33
C ASP A 48 15.48 -1.00 18.49
N ALA A 49 16.07 -1.95 17.77
CA ALA A 49 17.51 -2.22 17.77
C ALA A 49 18.29 -1.38 16.74
N ASP A 50 17.63 -0.47 16.00
CA ASP A 50 18.21 0.23 14.83
C ASP A 50 18.88 -0.76 13.86
N ALA A 51 18.23 -1.89 13.59
CA ALA A 51 18.75 -2.92 12.69
C ALA A 51 18.89 -2.39 11.26
N ASP A 52 19.79 -3.02 10.51
CA ASP A 52 20.04 -2.64 9.12
C ASP A 52 18.76 -2.79 8.27
N PHE A 53 18.59 -1.85 7.35
CA PHE A 53 17.41 -1.75 6.48
C PHE A 53 17.07 -3.05 5.73
N GLU A 54 18.07 -3.83 5.33
CA GLU A 54 17.86 -5.13 4.66
C GLU A 54 17.09 -6.11 5.55
N VAL A 55 17.35 -6.10 6.86
CA VAL A 55 16.66 -6.96 7.83
C VAL A 55 15.21 -6.52 7.97
N VAL A 56 14.97 -5.21 8.06
CA VAL A 56 13.63 -4.63 8.17
C VAL A 56 12.81 -4.88 6.90
N SER A 57 13.40 -4.66 5.72
CA SER A 57 12.75 -4.89 4.41
C SER A 57 12.41 -6.37 4.21
N MET A 58 13.31 -7.28 4.54
CA MET A 58 13.07 -8.71 4.44
C MET A 58 11.89 -9.15 5.33
N ILE A 59 11.85 -8.67 6.58
CA ILE A 59 10.74 -8.99 7.49
C ILE A 59 9.42 -8.40 6.95
N ALA A 60 9.43 -7.20 6.38
CA ALA A 60 8.25 -6.58 5.78
C ALA A 60 7.73 -7.35 4.55
N ASP A 61 8.62 -7.79 3.65
CA ASP A 61 8.25 -8.61 2.49
C ASP A 61 7.63 -9.94 2.92
N ASP A 62 8.20 -10.59 3.93
CA ASP A 62 7.67 -11.83 4.48
C ASP A 62 6.30 -11.62 5.16
N LEU A 63 6.08 -10.49 5.85
CA LEU A 63 4.77 -10.12 6.41
C LEU A 63 3.72 -9.93 5.31
N MET A 64 4.09 -9.26 4.22
CA MET A 64 3.22 -9.08 3.05
C MET A 64 2.84 -10.44 2.43
N ARG A 65 3.83 -11.32 2.22
CA ARG A 65 3.64 -12.67 1.69
C ARG A 65 2.68 -13.50 2.56
N LEU A 66 2.85 -13.46 3.88
CA LEU A 66 1.98 -14.18 4.82
C LEU A 66 0.56 -13.63 4.83
N THR A 67 0.41 -12.31 4.71
CA THR A 67 -0.90 -11.65 4.61
C THR A 67 -1.65 -12.12 3.38
N GLU A 68 -0.98 -12.21 2.21
CA GLU A 68 -1.57 -12.74 0.99
C GLU A 68 -1.97 -14.22 1.12
N LYS A 69 -1.10 -15.04 1.72
CA LYS A 69 -1.38 -16.47 1.97
C LYS A 69 -2.56 -16.68 2.93
N ALA A 70 -2.61 -15.92 4.02
CA ALA A 70 -3.73 -15.93 4.97
C ALA A 70 -5.03 -15.48 4.31
N PHE A 71 -4.96 -14.48 3.43
CA PHE A 71 -6.10 -14.03 2.63
C PHE A 71 -6.61 -15.13 1.68
N ASP A 72 -5.72 -15.80 0.93
CA ASP A 72 -6.10 -16.94 0.07
C ASP A 72 -6.75 -18.06 0.89
N ALA A 73 -6.17 -18.41 2.04
CA ALA A 73 -6.74 -19.42 2.93
C ALA A 73 -8.12 -19.03 3.49
N ARG A 74 -8.31 -17.77 3.90
CA ARG A 74 -9.61 -17.23 4.35
C ARG A 74 -10.65 -17.26 3.23
N SER A 75 -10.25 -17.02 1.99
CA SER A 75 -11.15 -17.10 0.83
C SER A 75 -11.71 -18.53 0.65
N ARG A 76 -10.94 -19.57 1.02
CA ARG A 76 -11.34 -20.98 0.95
C ARG A 76 -12.26 -21.45 2.08
N LEU A 77 -12.31 -20.71 3.20
CA LEU A 77 -13.27 -20.96 4.29
C LEU A 77 -14.66 -20.39 4.03
N GLN A 78 -14.78 -19.47 3.07
CA GLN A 78 -16.09 -19.07 2.61
C GLN A 78 -16.78 -20.31 2.03
N PRO A 79 -17.99 -20.66 2.50
CA PRO A 79 -18.65 -21.88 2.07
C PRO A 79 -18.77 -21.86 0.54
N PRO A 80 -18.51 -23.00 -0.14
CA PRO A 80 -18.73 -23.07 -1.56
C PRO A 80 -20.21 -22.75 -1.81
N PRO A 81 -20.55 -21.85 -2.75
CA PRO A 81 -21.94 -21.69 -3.15
C PRO A 81 -22.46 -23.06 -3.58
N GLU A 82 -23.51 -23.54 -2.91
CA GLU A 82 -24.08 -24.87 -3.08
C GLU A 82 -24.22 -25.26 -4.56
N SER A 83 -23.33 -26.13 -5.07
CA SER A 83 -23.51 -27.02 -6.25
C SER A 83 -24.10 -26.45 -7.55
N HIS A 84 -24.15 -25.14 -7.69
CA HIS A 84 -24.35 -24.41 -8.93
C HIS A 84 -23.24 -23.38 -8.91
N GLN A 85 -22.07 -23.68 -9.49
CA GLN A 85 -21.16 -22.60 -9.84
C GLN A 85 -21.99 -21.59 -10.65
N PRO A 86 -22.26 -20.37 -10.15
CA PRO A 86 -22.65 -19.33 -11.05
C PRO A 86 -21.43 -19.13 -11.96
N SER A 87 -21.66 -18.72 -13.21
CA SER A 87 -20.63 -18.04 -13.99
C SER A 87 -19.84 -17.06 -13.09
N PRO A 88 -18.58 -16.69 -13.41
CA PRO A 88 -17.91 -15.58 -12.71
C PRO A 88 -18.94 -14.48 -12.46
N LYS A 89 -19.21 -14.20 -11.17
CA LYS A 89 -20.33 -13.33 -10.78
C LYS A 89 -20.19 -12.08 -11.62
N SER A 90 -21.19 -11.79 -12.42
CA SER A 90 -21.12 -10.58 -13.24
C SER A 90 -20.89 -9.41 -12.28
N HIS A 91 -20.11 -8.39 -12.68
CA HIS A 91 -19.89 -7.22 -11.82
C HIS A 91 -21.21 -6.64 -11.29
N LEU A 92 -22.33 -6.83 -12.02
CA LEU A 92 -23.69 -6.46 -11.61
C LEU A 92 -24.21 -7.25 -10.39
N GLU A 93 -23.92 -8.55 -10.32
CA GLU A 93 -24.24 -9.38 -9.15
C GLU A 93 -23.34 -9.04 -7.96
N GLN A 94 -22.05 -8.77 -8.19
CA GLN A 94 -21.12 -8.32 -7.17
C GLN A 94 -21.54 -6.97 -6.58
N ALA A 95 -21.92 -6.00 -7.43
CA ALA A 95 -22.43 -4.70 -6.98
C ALA A 95 -23.72 -4.83 -6.17
N ALA A 96 -24.61 -5.77 -6.52
CA ALA A 96 -25.83 -6.04 -5.74
C ALA A 96 -25.50 -6.60 -4.35
N ILE A 97 -24.56 -7.54 -4.26
CA ILE A 97 -24.09 -8.10 -2.98
C ILE A 97 -23.47 -7.00 -2.12
N LEU A 98 -22.54 -6.22 -2.68
CA LEU A 98 -21.86 -5.14 -1.96
C LEU A 98 -22.85 -4.09 -1.43
N ARG A 99 -23.87 -3.71 -2.20
CA ARG A 99 -24.95 -2.82 -1.72
C ARG A 99 -25.66 -3.40 -0.50
N THR A 100 -26.07 -4.65 -0.57
CA THR A 100 -26.73 -5.32 0.57
C THR A 100 -25.81 -5.40 1.78
N THR A 101 -24.53 -5.74 1.59
CA THR A 101 -23.55 -5.79 2.69
C THR A 101 -23.30 -4.41 3.31
N VAL A 102 -23.24 -3.34 2.52
CA VAL A 102 -23.14 -1.96 3.03
C VAL A 102 -24.36 -1.65 3.90
N ASP A 103 -25.57 -1.91 3.41
CA ASP A 103 -26.81 -1.65 4.16
C ASP A 103 -26.84 -2.43 5.49
N GLU A 104 -26.51 -3.73 5.47
CA GLU A 104 -26.46 -4.58 6.68
C GLU A 104 -25.39 -4.11 7.68
N SER A 105 -24.24 -3.67 7.19
CA SER A 105 -23.14 -3.14 8.03
C SER A 105 -23.54 -1.82 8.68
N MET A 106 -24.22 -0.95 7.95
CA MET A 106 -24.75 0.31 8.49
C MET A 106 -25.84 0.06 9.53
N GLU A 107 -26.76 -0.88 9.28
CA GLU A 107 -27.81 -1.26 10.23
C GLU A 107 -27.26 -1.87 11.53
N SER A 108 -26.18 -2.65 11.43
CA SER A 108 -25.50 -3.24 12.58
C SER A 108 -24.55 -2.29 13.31
N GLY A 109 -24.27 -1.13 12.72
CA GLY A 109 -23.38 -0.10 13.28
C GLY A 109 -21.89 -0.35 13.03
N ASP A 110 -21.54 -1.30 12.16
CA ASP A 110 -20.17 -1.56 11.73
C ASP A 110 -19.79 -0.59 10.60
N LEU A 111 -19.53 0.67 10.97
CA LEU A 111 -19.26 1.75 10.02
C LEU A 111 -17.92 1.55 9.28
N ALA A 112 -16.94 0.89 9.90
CA ALA A 112 -15.66 0.61 9.28
C ALA A 112 -15.82 -0.42 8.15
N HIS A 113 -16.54 -1.51 8.41
CA HIS A 113 -16.85 -2.50 7.38
C HIS A 113 -17.74 -1.90 6.28
N ALA A 114 -18.75 -1.11 6.64
CA ALA A 114 -19.60 -0.40 5.68
C ALA A 114 -18.79 0.52 4.77
N SER A 115 -17.81 1.25 5.31
CA SER A 115 -16.92 2.12 4.56
C SER A 115 -16.07 1.32 3.57
N HIS A 116 -15.49 0.20 4.02
CA HIS A 116 -14.68 -0.67 3.18
C HIS A 116 -15.48 -1.25 2.01
N MET A 117 -16.68 -1.77 2.30
CA MET A 117 -17.60 -2.27 1.26
C MET A 117 -18.07 -1.17 0.31
N SER A 118 -18.19 0.07 0.78
CA SER A 118 -18.62 1.20 -0.04
C SER A 118 -17.58 1.59 -1.09
N PHE A 119 -16.27 1.60 -0.77
CA PHE A 119 -15.29 1.90 -1.82
C PHE A 119 -15.13 0.72 -2.80
N GLN A 120 -15.21 -0.54 -2.35
CA GLN A 120 -15.21 -1.71 -3.25
C GLN A 120 -16.42 -1.72 -4.18
N LEU A 121 -17.57 -1.26 -3.68
CA LEU A 121 -18.76 -1.01 -4.51
C LEU A 121 -18.47 0.06 -5.56
N GLY A 122 -17.76 1.12 -5.19
CA GLY A 122 -17.26 2.14 -6.11
C GLY A 122 -16.49 1.53 -7.28
N GLU A 123 -15.45 0.76 -7.00
CA GLU A 123 -14.61 0.10 -8.03
C GLU A 123 -15.44 -0.81 -8.93
N THR A 124 -16.31 -1.63 -8.34
CA THR A 124 -17.18 -2.55 -9.09
C THR A 124 -18.13 -1.78 -10.01
N LEU A 125 -18.61 -0.61 -9.60
CA LEU A 125 -19.49 0.24 -10.40
C LEU A 125 -18.71 0.97 -11.50
N GLU A 126 -17.44 1.30 -11.29
CA GLU A 126 -16.56 1.79 -12.36
C GLU A 126 -16.38 0.76 -13.47
N ASP A 127 -16.12 -0.49 -13.12
CA ASP A 127 -16.02 -1.60 -14.08
C ASP A 127 -17.30 -1.80 -14.90
N LEU A 128 -18.44 -1.50 -14.30
CA LEU A 128 -19.76 -1.50 -14.96
C LEU A 128 -20.03 -0.24 -15.80
N ASN A 129 -19.13 0.73 -15.80
CA ASN A 129 -19.34 2.08 -16.35
C ASN A 129 -20.51 2.85 -15.71
N ASP A 130 -20.91 2.50 -14.48
CA ASP A 130 -21.87 3.26 -13.68
C ASP A 130 -21.16 4.38 -12.90
N ARG A 131 -20.81 5.44 -13.63
CA ARG A 131 -20.06 6.60 -13.10
C ARG A 131 -20.77 7.26 -11.91
N GLU A 132 -22.08 7.47 -11.98
CA GLU A 132 -22.85 8.12 -10.92
C GLU A 132 -22.94 7.24 -9.67
N GLY A 133 -23.16 5.93 -9.88
CA GLY A 133 -23.15 4.96 -8.79
C GLY A 133 -21.78 4.86 -8.11
N ALA A 134 -20.70 4.82 -8.88
CA ALA A 134 -19.34 4.78 -8.35
C ALA A 134 -19.01 6.01 -7.49
N GLU A 135 -19.33 7.21 -8.00
CA GLU A 135 -19.12 8.45 -7.24
C GLU A 135 -19.88 8.44 -5.92
N SER A 136 -21.15 8.03 -5.95
CA SER A 136 -21.98 7.96 -4.75
C SER A 136 -21.39 6.99 -3.71
N ALA A 137 -20.88 5.85 -4.17
CA ALA A 137 -20.30 4.82 -3.31
C ALA A 137 -18.97 5.30 -2.66
N TYR A 138 -18.09 5.94 -3.44
CA TYR A 138 -16.86 6.53 -2.89
C TYR A 138 -17.13 7.68 -1.92
N ARG A 139 -18.11 8.53 -2.21
CA ARG A 139 -18.54 9.59 -1.28
C ARG A 139 -19.08 9.02 0.03
N GLN A 140 -19.82 7.91 -0.05
CA GLN A 140 -20.30 7.19 1.13
C GLN A 140 -19.14 6.60 1.94
N ALA A 141 -18.14 5.99 1.29
CA ALA A 141 -16.94 5.49 1.95
C ALA A 141 -16.21 6.61 2.73
N VAL A 142 -15.98 7.76 2.11
CA VAL A 142 -15.33 8.91 2.79
C VAL A 142 -16.18 9.43 3.96
N MET A 143 -17.50 9.50 3.80
CA MET A 143 -18.40 9.92 4.88
C MET A 143 -18.32 8.96 6.08
N LEU A 144 -18.36 7.66 5.83
CA LEU A 144 -18.26 6.63 6.88
C LEU A 144 -16.87 6.62 7.53
N ALA A 145 -15.80 6.75 6.74
CA ALA A 145 -14.43 6.84 7.25
C ALA A 145 -14.23 8.05 8.19
N ARG A 146 -14.90 9.17 7.94
CA ARG A 146 -14.92 10.32 8.87
C ARG A 146 -15.65 10.00 10.18
N GLU A 147 -16.70 9.18 10.13
CA GLU A 147 -17.53 8.84 11.30
C GLU A 147 -16.93 7.78 12.21
N VAL A 148 -16.12 6.85 11.68
CA VAL A 148 -15.39 5.83 12.45
C VAL A 148 -14.41 6.47 13.47
N ASP A 149 -14.18 7.79 13.36
CA ASP A 149 -13.06 8.52 13.94
C ASP A 149 -11.74 7.93 13.43
N ALA A 150 -10.67 8.71 13.49
CA ALA A 150 -9.46 8.37 12.77
C ALA A 150 -8.63 7.25 13.46
N GLY A 151 -9.26 6.42 14.29
CA GLY A 151 -8.65 5.20 14.84
C GLY A 151 -8.28 4.15 13.77
N ASP A 152 -8.76 4.31 12.55
CA ASP A 152 -8.40 3.50 11.38
C ASP A 152 -7.79 4.39 10.26
N PRO A 153 -6.48 4.68 10.33
CA PRO A 153 -5.81 5.53 9.35
C PRO A 153 -5.72 4.87 7.96
N GLU A 154 -5.74 3.54 7.87
CA GLU A 154 -5.69 2.83 6.58
C GLU A 154 -7.02 2.95 5.84
N LEU A 155 -8.14 2.83 6.56
CA LEU A 155 -9.45 3.07 5.98
C LEU A 155 -9.59 4.50 5.48
N MET A 156 -9.08 5.48 6.24
CA MET A 156 -9.09 6.89 5.82
C MET A 156 -8.25 7.11 4.56
N LEU A 157 -7.02 6.59 4.53
CA LEU A 157 -6.14 6.69 3.37
C LEU A 157 -6.80 6.09 2.13
N ALA A 158 -7.33 4.87 2.23
CA ALA A 158 -8.00 4.19 1.14
C ALA A 158 -9.23 4.97 0.64
N ALA A 159 -10.20 5.24 1.51
CA ALA A 159 -11.47 5.87 1.11
C ALA A 159 -11.26 7.23 0.43
N PHE A 160 -10.37 8.06 0.98
CA PHE A 160 -10.07 9.36 0.39
C PHE A 160 -9.33 9.24 -0.94
N SER A 161 -8.29 8.40 -1.03
CA SER A 161 -7.47 8.28 -2.24
C SER A 161 -8.28 7.83 -3.45
N TYR A 162 -9.19 6.86 -3.27
CA TYR A 162 -10.09 6.42 -4.34
C TYR A 162 -11.02 7.54 -4.81
N LEU A 163 -11.67 8.27 -3.89
CA LEU A 163 -12.53 9.40 -4.28
C LEU A 163 -11.74 10.51 -4.98
N ILE A 164 -10.56 10.87 -4.47
CA ILE A 164 -9.69 11.90 -5.05
C ILE A 164 -9.28 11.53 -6.48
N HIS A 165 -8.89 10.27 -6.71
CA HIS A 165 -8.51 9.78 -8.03
C HIS A 165 -9.69 9.66 -9.00
N PHE A 166 -10.88 9.35 -8.48
CA PHE A 166 -12.11 9.26 -9.25
C PHE A 166 -12.58 10.63 -9.75
N LEU A 167 -12.51 11.65 -8.89
CA LEU A 167 -13.02 12.99 -9.19
C LEU A 167 -12.19 13.69 -10.28
N SER A 168 -12.87 14.56 -11.05
CA SER A 168 -12.16 15.46 -11.96
C SER A 168 -11.36 16.50 -11.16
N PRO A 169 -10.22 16.99 -11.68
CA PRO A 169 -9.42 17.99 -11.00
C PRO A 169 -10.24 19.24 -10.68
N SER A 170 -10.38 19.56 -9.40
CA SER A 170 -11.24 20.62 -8.89
C SER A 170 -10.79 21.12 -7.51
N GLU A 171 -11.37 22.22 -7.05
CA GLU A 171 -11.18 22.69 -5.67
C GLU A 171 -11.65 21.64 -4.66
N GLU A 172 -12.69 20.87 -4.99
CA GLU A 172 -13.19 19.78 -4.13
C GLU A 172 -12.16 18.65 -4.00
N SER A 173 -11.60 18.16 -5.11
CA SER A 173 -10.60 17.08 -5.06
C SER A 173 -9.35 17.50 -4.28
N VAL A 174 -8.95 18.77 -4.40
CA VAL A 174 -7.84 19.34 -3.60
C VAL A 174 -8.20 19.43 -2.13
N ALA A 175 -9.39 19.92 -1.79
CA ALA A 175 -9.83 20.03 -0.40
C ALA A 175 -9.88 18.66 0.30
N LEU A 176 -10.37 17.63 -0.39
CA LEU A 176 -10.35 16.24 0.10
C LEU A 176 -8.92 15.74 0.32
N ALA A 177 -8.00 16.01 -0.61
CA ALA A 177 -6.62 15.57 -0.49
C ALA A 177 -5.87 16.28 0.64
N GLN A 178 -6.12 17.57 0.84
CA GLN A 178 -5.59 18.34 1.96
C GLN A 178 -6.16 17.86 3.30
N GLU A 179 -7.44 17.51 3.36
CA GLU A 179 -8.07 16.94 4.56
C GLU A 179 -7.45 15.59 4.93
N MET A 180 -7.25 14.70 3.95
CA MET A 180 -6.57 13.42 4.17
C MET A 180 -5.15 13.63 4.70
N ALA A 181 -4.38 14.50 4.03
CA ALA A 181 -3.02 14.83 4.44
C ALA A 181 -2.98 15.40 5.86
N ALA A 182 -3.84 16.35 6.20
CA ALA A 182 -3.90 16.93 7.55
C ALA A 182 -4.22 15.87 8.61
N ASN A 183 -5.12 14.92 8.33
CA ASN A 183 -5.41 13.85 9.27
C ASN A 183 -4.22 12.90 9.46
N LEU A 184 -3.53 12.50 8.39
CA LEU A 184 -2.49 11.47 8.45
C LEU A 184 -1.08 12.00 8.75
N MET A 185 -0.84 13.29 8.53
CA MET A 185 0.45 13.96 8.76
C MET A 185 0.48 14.76 10.07
N ASP A 186 -0.60 15.48 10.41
CA ASP A 186 -0.54 16.45 11.51
C ASP A 186 -1.01 15.88 12.85
N ARG A 187 -1.85 14.83 12.82
CA ARG A 187 -2.37 14.21 14.04
C ARG A 187 -1.37 13.21 14.58
N ARG A 188 -0.81 13.52 15.75
CA ARG A 188 0.21 12.70 16.42
C ARG A 188 -0.25 11.26 16.66
N GLU A 189 -1.54 11.02 16.90
CA GLU A 189 -2.08 9.68 17.15
C GLU A 189 -2.13 8.81 15.88
N MET A 190 -2.11 9.41 14.70
CA MET A 190 -2.25 8.75 13.40
C MET A 190 -0.90 8.57 12.70
N TYR A 191 0.05 9.44 13.05
CA TYR A 191 1.25 9.66 12.29
C TYR A 191 2.08 8.38 12.19
N HIS A 192 2.33 7.98 10.95
CA HIS A 192 3.28 6.95 10.58
C HIS A 192 4.02 7.43 9.33
N PRO A 193 5.36 7.43 9.28
CA PRO A 193 6.12 8.01 8.16
C PRO A 193 5.69 7.48 6.79
N MET A 194 5.40 6.18 6.66
CA MET A 194 4.93 5.60 5.39
C MET A 194 3.55 6.13 5.00
N ARG A 195 2.59 6.15 5.93
CA ARG A 195 1.23 6.66 5.68
C ARG A 195 1.21 8.15 5.38
N ALA A 196 1.99 8.92 6.14
CA ALA A 196 2.11 10.36 5.97
C ALA A 196 2.70 10.68 4.58
N SER A 197 3.71 9.92 4.14
CA SER A 197 4.32 10.08 2.82
C SER A 197 3.38 9.67 1.70
N GLU A 198 2.59 8.61 1.88
CA GLU A 198 1.57 8.20 0.91
C GLU A 198 0.41 9.21 0.82
N ALA A 199 -0.05 9.75 1.95
CA ALA A 199 -1.03 10.83 1.97
C ALA A 199 -0.50 12.10 1.28
N ALA A 200 0.77 12.45 1.51
CA ALA A 200 1.44 13.55 0.84
C ALA A 200 1.56 13.31 -0.68
N TYR A 201 1.84 12.08 -1.10
CA TYR A 201 1.88 11.68 -2.50
C TYR A 201 0.54 11.91 -3.21
N HIS A 202 -0.56 11.41 -2.65
CA HIS A 202 -1.89 11.61 -3.22
C HIS A 202 -2.32 13.09 -3.21
N CYS A 203 -1.95 13.84 -2.16
CA CYS A 203 -2.16 15.28 -2.09
C CYS A 203 -1.41 16.03 -3.20
N ALA A 204 -0.14 15.69 -3.43
CA ALA A 204 0.66 16.26 -4.52
C ALA A 204 0.04 15.96 -5.89
N ILE A 205 -0.42 14.73 -6.15
CA ILE A 205 -1.11 14.39 -7.41
C ILE A 205 -2.35 15.26 -7.61
N ALA A 206 -3.20 15.40 -6.60
CA ALA A 206 -4.43 16.18 -6.69
C ALA A 206 -4.15 17.67 -6.99
N GLU A 207 -3.18 18.26 -6.29
CA GLU A 207 -2.76 19.64 -6.48
C GLU A 207 -2.13 19.88 -7.85
N LEU A 208 -1.28 18.96 -8.31
CA LEU A 208 -0.66 18.99 -9.63
C LEU A 208 -1.71 18.93 -10.74
N ARG A 209 -2.63 17.95 -10.70
CA ARG A 209 -3.70 17.82 -11.69
C ARG A 209 -4.63 19.05 -11.70
N PHE A 210 -4.89 19.64 -10.54
CA PHE A 210 -5.69 20.86 -10.47
C PHE A 210 -4.92 22.09 -11.02
N ALA A 211 -3.62 22.19 -10.78
CA ALA A 211 -2.78 23.23 -11.34
C ALA A 211 -2.68 23.16 -12.88
N GLU A 212 -2.85 21.97 -13.45
CA GLU A 212 -2.92 21.81 -14.91
C GLU A 212 -4.09 22.58 -15.54
N VAL A 213 -5.27 22.53 -14.90
CA VAL A 213 -6.47 23.26 -15.33
C VAL A 213 -6.54 24.68 -14.78
N ASN A 214 -5.68 25.02 -13.81
CA ASN A 214 -5.59 26.33 -13.18
C ASN A 214 -4.12 26.77 -13.03
N PRO A 215 -3.51 27.31 -14.10
CA PRO A 215 -2.07 27.59 -14.16
C PRO A 215 -1.54 28.52 -13.07
N ASP A 216 -2.39 29.40 -12.50
CA ASP A 216 -2.01 30.30 -11.41
C ASP A 216 -1.64 29.55 -10.12
N ARG A 217 -1.99 28.25 -10.02
CA ARG A 217 -1.64 27.40 -8.88
C ARG A 217 -0.39 26.56 -9.07
N VAL A 218 0.26 26.59 -10.23
CA VAL A 218 1.43 25.74 -10.54
C VAL A 218 2.55 25.94 -9.52
N ASP A 219 2.91 27.18 -9.20
CA ASP A 219 3.99 27.45 -8.24
C ASP A 219 3.67 26.88 -6.85
N HIS A 220 2.41 26.99 -6.43
CA HIS A 220 1.98 26.42 -5.15
C HIS A 220 2.02 24.88 -5.18
N ALA A 221 1.45 24.26 -6.21
CA ALA A 221 1.45 22.80 -6.34
C ALA A 221 2.87 22.24 -6.38
N ILE A 222 3.79 22.93 -7.06
CA ILE A 222 5.19 22.52 -7.18
C ILE A 222 5.96 22.74 -5.87
N ASP A 223 6.05 23.99 -5.39
CA ASP A 223 6.98 24.34 -4.31
C ASP A 223 6.42 24.06 -2.92
N ALA A 224 5.11 24.26 -2.71
CA ALA A 224 4.50 24.10 -1.39
C ALA A 224 4.02 22.68 -1.10
N ILE A 225 3.72 21.88 -2.14
CA ILE A 225 3.14 20.55 -1.98
C ILE A 225 4.05 19.45 -2.53
N THR A 226 4.40 19.51 -3.81
CA THR A 226 5.08 18.40 -4.49
C THR A 226 6.53 18.22 -4.02
N ARG A 227 7.30 19.31 -3.90
CA ARG A 227 8.69 19.22 -3.39
C ARG A 227 8.76 18.63 -1.97
N PRO A 228 7.95 19.07 -0.99
CA PRO A 228 7.89 18.41 0.31
C PRO A 228 7.49 16.93 0.23
N ALA A 229 6.48 16.59 -0.58
CA ALA A 229 6.04 15.20 -0.73
C ALA A 229 7.16 14.30 -1.30
N ILE A 230 7.91 14.78 -2.29
CA ILE A 230 9.11 14.10 -2.82
C ILE A 230 10.13 13.87 -1.70
N SER A 231 10.42 14.89 -0.89
CA SER A 231 11.35 14.73 0.24
C SER A 231 10.88 13.67 1.22
N MET A 232 9.60 13.66 1.57
CA MET A 232 9.04 12.66 2.49
C MET A 232 9.14 11.24 1.91
N LEU A 233 8.87 11.06 0.62
CA LEU A 233 8.99 9.78 -0.06
C LEU A 233 10.45 9.31 -0.14
N ASP A 234 11.37 10.21 -0.46
CA ASP A 234 12.80 9.90 -0.51
C ASP A 234 13.36 9.55 0.89
N ASP A 235 12.89 10.20 1.95
CA ASP A 235 13.28 9.92 3.34
C ASP A 235 12.89 8.49 3.80
N ILE A 236 11.89 7.87 3.15
CA ILE A 236 11.47 6.48 3.38
C ILE A 236 11.84 5.53 2.22
N CYS A 237 12.72 5.97 1.32
CA CYS A 237 13.18 5.20 0.16
C CYS A 237 12.08 4.78 -0.85
N PHE A 238 10.94 5.47 -0.89
CA PHE A 238 9.87 5.27 -1.89
C PHE A 238 10.19 6.02 -3.19
N HIS A 239 11.34 5.66 -3.79
CA HIS A 239 11.90 6.35 -4.94
C HIS A 239 11.02 6.21 -6.19
N ASP A 240 10.30 5.10 -6.34
CA ASP A 240 9.35 4.87 -7.44
C ASP A 240 8.23 5.93 -7.46
N LYS A 241 7.61 6.19 -6.29
CA LYS A 241 6.57 7.21 -6.12
C LYS A 241 7.16 8.62 -6.25
N SER A 242 8.36 8.85 -5.73
CA SER A 242 9.10 10.10 -5.87
C SER A 242 9.36 10.44 -7.35
N GLN A 243 9.89 9.48 -8.13
CA GLN A 243 10.08 9.58 -9.58
C GLN A 243 8.76 9.83 -10.31
N ALA A 244 7.69 9.12 -9.93
CA ALA A 244 6.37 9.29 -10.54
C ALA A 244 5.84 10.73 -10.34
N LEU A 245 6.00 11.30 -9.14
CA LEU A 245 5.65 12.71 -8.89
C LEU A 245 6.52 13.66 -9.69
N GLN A 246 7.83 13.41 -9.78
CA GLN A 246 8.75 14.24 -10.54
C GLN A 246 8.39 14.26 -12.03
N ARG A 247 8.05 13.10 -12.61
CA ARG A 247 7.57 12.98 -14.00
C ARG A 247 6.25 13.71 -14.23
N LEU A 248 5.31 13.58 -13.31
CA LEU A 248 4.03 14.30 -13.38
C LEU A 248 4.24 15.81 -13.28
N GLY A 249 5.11 16.27 -12.37
CA GLY A 249 5.48 17.67 -12.24
C GLY A 249 6.14 18.21 -13.51
N ALA A 250 7.06 17.46 -14.11
CA ALA A 250 7.68 17.80 -15.39
C ALA A 250 6.64 17.92 -16.52
N GLU A 251 5.69 16.97 -16.60
CA GLU A 251 4.61 17.01 -17.59
C GLU A 251 3.76 18.28 -17.46
N ILE A 252 3.36 18.64 -16.26
CA ILE A 252 2.53 19.83 -16.01
C ILE A 252 3.32 21.11 -16.30
N LEU A 253 4.57 21.19 -15.85
CA LEU A 253 5.46 22.32 -16.17
C LEU A 253 5.59 22.52 -17.68
N ARG A 254 5.72 21.44 -18.45
CA ARG A 254 5.77 21.48 -19.92
C ARG A 254 4.44 21.98 -20.51
N ARG A 255 3.30 21.51 -20.00
CA ARG A 255 1.96 21.95 -20.45
C ARG A 255 1.73 23.45 -20.22
N VAL A 256 2.30 24.03 -19.16
CA VAL A 256 2.21 25.47 -18.87
C VAL A 256 3.36 26.31 -19.48
N GLY A 257 4.21 25.70 -20.31
CA GLY A 257 5.25 26.38 -21.07
C GLY A 257 6.56 26.66 -20.30
N ARG A 258 6.81 25.94 -19.20
CA ARG A 258 8.03 26.02 -18.38
C ARG A 258 9.00 24.89 -18.71
N ASP A 259 9.38 24.78 -19.98
CA ASP A 259 10.17 23.66 -20.50
C ASP A 259 11.51 23.45 -19.76
N ALA A 260 12.20 24.54 -19.39
CA ALA A 260 13.48 24.44 -18.68
C ALA A 260 13.33 23.83 -17.27
N ASP A 261 12.25 24.16 -16.57
CA ASP A 261 11.97 23.58 -15.26
C ASP A 261 11.51 22.12 -15.41
N ALA A 262 10.70 21.83 -16.44
CA ALA A 262 10.28 20.48 -16.76
C ALA A 262 11.48 19.56 -17.06
N ASP A 263 12.47 20.04 -17.82
CA ASP A 263 13.67 19.26 -18.13
C ASP A 263 14.50 18.98 -16.88
N GLN A 264 14.57 19.91 -15.93
CA GLN A 264 15.23 19.67 -14.64
C GLN A 264 14.50 18.61 -13.81
N TRP A 265 13.17 18.68 -13.73
CA TRP A 265 12.35 17.70 -13.01
C TRP A 265 12.44 16.30 -13.63
N GLN A 266 12.46 16.22 -14.96
CA GLN A 266 12.68 14.96 -15.67
C GLN A 266 14.07 14.40 -15.36
N ALA A 267 15.11 15.24 -15.43
CA ALA A 267 16.48 14.82 -15.12
C ALA A 267 16.62 14.35 -13.66
N ASP A 268 15.88 14.95 -12.72
CA ASP A 268 15.86 14.51 -11.33
C ASP A 268 15.19 13.13 -11.18
N ALA A 269 14.11 12.84 -11.92
CA ALA A 269 13.45 11.53 -11.93
C ALA A 269 14.34 10.44 -12.53
N ASP A 270 15.07 10.77 -13.60
CA ASP A 270 15.89 9.80 -14.32
C ASP A 270 17.15 9.40 -13.54
N LYS A 271 17.58 10.20 -12.54
CA LYS A 271 18.71 9.84 -11.66
C LYS A 271 18.54 8.47 -11.03
N TYR A 272 17.33 8.09 -10.64
CA TYR A 272 17.01 6.83 -9.99
C TYR A 272 16.93 5.64 -10.97
N GLU A 273 16.79 5.86 -12.29
CA GLU A 273 16.99 4.79 -13.29
C GLU A 273 18.48 4.44 -13.43
N ASP A 274 19.38 5.42 -13.26
CA ASP A 274 20.82 5.17 -13.22
C ASP A 274 21.25 4.42 -11.95
N TRP A 275 20.42 4.36 -10.88
CA TRP A 275 20.76 3.61 -9.67
C TRP A 275 20.77 2.09 -9.88
N GLU A 276 19.89 1.53 -10.72
CA GLU A 276 19.98 0.13 -11.15
C GLU A 276 21.31 -0.14 -11.88
N MET A 277 21.84 0.85 -12.60
CA MET A 277 23.12 0.78 -13.31
C MET A 277 24.33 1.01 -12.37
N PHE A 278 24.17 1.73 -11.26
CA PHE A 278 25.19 1.88 -10.21
C PHE A 278 25.36 0.62 -9.36
N MET A 279 24.31 -0.20 -9.22
CA MET A 279 24.38 -1.51 -8.55
C MET A 279 25.26 -2.53 -9.33
N GLU A 280 25.56 -2.26 -10.61
CA GLU A 280 26.47 -3.09 -11.43
C GLU A 280 27.95 -2.64 -11.39
N GLN A 281 28.29 -1.50 -10.77
CA GLN A 281 29.68 -1.04 -10.72
C GLN A 281 30.43 -1.63 -9.51
N GLU A 282 31.39 -2.52 -9.76
CA GLU A 282 32.47 -2.86 -8.80
C GLU A 282 33.22 -1.60 -8.37
N ILE A 283 32.90 -1.05 -7.19
CA ILE A 283 33.70 0.00 -6.56
C ILE A 283 34.99 -0.66 -6.03
N PRO A 284 36.19 -0.28 -6.52
CA PRO A 284 37.43 -0.93 -6.09
C PRO A 284 37.65 -0.78 -4.57
N GLY A 285 37.55 -1.90 -3.84
CA GLY A 285 37.69 -1.94 -2.38
C GLY A 285 36.38 -1.98 -1.60
N HIS A 286 35.23 -2.11 -2.26
CA HIS A 286 33.97 -2.49 -1.62
C HIS A 286 33.58 -3.91 -2.05
N ILE A 287 33.10 -4.69 -1.09
CA ILE A 287 32.55 -6.03 -1.33
C ILE A 287 31.07 -5.80 -1.63
N HIS A 288 30.61 -6.24 -2.79
CA HIS A 288 29.18 -6.29 -3.09
C HIS A 288 28.54 -7.42 -2.29
N LEU A 289 27.40 -7.19 -1.66
CA LEU A 289 26.73 -8.19 -0.80
C LEU A 289 26.40 -9.50 -1.56
N TRP A 290 26.23 -9.44 -2.88
CA TRP A 290 26.00 -10.61 -3.75
C TRP A 290 27.26 -11.46 -4.04
N ASP A 291 28.47 -10.95 -3.76
CA ASP A 291 29.72 -11.71 -3.91
C ASP A 291 29.99 -12.68 -2.75
N ILE A 292 29.17 -12.63 -1.70
CA ILE A 292 29.18 -13.64 -0.63
C ILE A 292 28.40 -14.86 -1.12
N ARG A 293 28.96 -15.56 -2.12
CA ARG A 293 28.57 -16.94 -2.38
C ARG A 293 29.06 -17.78 -1.22
N PHE A 294 28.14 -18.38 -0.48
CA PHE A 294 28.46 -19.43 0.48
C PHE A 294 29.21 -20.56 -0.23
N ASP A 295 30.54 -20.58 -0.08
CA ASP A 295 31.33 -21.77 -0.34
C ASP A 295 31.10 -22.75 0.83
N GLN A 296 29.95 -23.43 0.78
CA GLN A 296 29.72 -24.63 1.58
C GLN A 296 30.35 -25.84 0.85
N SER A 297 31.67 -25.83 0.73
CA SER A 297 32.43 -27.06 0.44
C SER A 297 33.89 -26.95 0.86
N ASP A 298 34.13 -26.94 2.17
CA ASP A 298 35.28 -27.67 2.76
C ASP A 298 35.14 -27.76 4.28
N ARG A 299 34.16 -28.55 4.70
CA ARG A 299 34.19 -29.23 6.01
C ARG A 299 33.83 -30.70 5.81
N SER A 300 34.72 -31.42 5.15
CA SER A 300 34.84 -32.86 5.35
C SER A 300 36.13 -33.15 6.10
N SER A 301 35.94 -33.73 7.28
CA SER A 301 36.76 -34.79 7.91
C SER A 301 38.22 -34.48 8.24
N ASP A 302 38.51 -34.46 9.55
CA ASP A 302 39.38 -35.43 10.26
C ASP A 302 39.57 -34.84 11.68
N ASP A 303 38.99 -35.35 12.77
CA ASP A 303 39.16 -36.68 13.41
C ASP A 303 40.64 -37.14 13.49
N GLU A 304 41.40 -36.51 14.40
CA GLU A 304 42.22 -37.15 15.46
C GLU A 304 42.80 -36.11 16.44
#